data_AF-A0A847GBV9-F1
#
_entry.id   AF-A0A847GBV9-F1
#
_cell.length_a   1.000
_cell.length_b   1.000
_cell.length_c   1.000
_cell.angle_alpha   90.00
_cell.angle_beta   90.00
_cell.angle_gamma   90.00
#
_symmetry.space_group_name_H-M   'P 1'
#
loop_
_entity.id
_entity.type
_entity.pdbx_description
1 polymer ?
#
loop_
_entity_poly.entity_id
_entity_poly.type
_entity_poly.pdbx_seq_one_letter_code
_entity_poly.pdbx_strand_id
1 'polypeptide(L)'
;EHAARLRPPLWLIPGNHDISNTACHRFWQEDLGDTYYAFTHKGCLFLVLNTEEERFDGRGQIWRAMMDFARETLSNSQEARHSFIFFHKPMWDDPRFSADWAELEGMLGDRPCTVIAGHEHYLSTERRGNKLLVIQNATGGGIHLSNVREYGCFHAFALVTIEGNSAHYAIIEPDGGVWPPEIAPAAFRKQFTFGMVSPTAELPEHLPDGSWRVKGRAELSNPFDTPVTLQLRIGPLSKSGWQPAKDTASFPPACGQGSTTGNPSPQSSFPPACGGAGGEFLPQAGNTVPPFIENDELVLERHLEPGMTETVPLPFTVPEARLPYPPSLGHRVNYKGEWLEKESYRMIETPVAPLYPAGAWRNIGEWHLAGPLPLGELDPTLLATEPRKAFPGLFAPTSLEGGPQSGDPAWRIVRDDKNGLLNGNALMGTQDLAAAFFACAVKSPDARTTHAVLYADNFAQVYLNGKLVEQAMAIGAPGGFVYVPLGLEAGWNRLVVKLANNRGDWFARFLIADPEKALVFAADPQD
;
A
#
# COMPACT_ATOMS: atom_id res chain seq x y z
N GLU A 1 -1.53 -2.47 37.70
CA GLU A 1 -0.57 -2.12 38.78
C GLU A 1 0.33 -0.92 38.45
N HIS A 2 1.00 -0.86 37.29
CA HIS A 2 1.88 0.28 36.93
C HIS A 2 1.13 1.60 36.72
N ALA A 3 0.01 1.58 35.99
CA ALA A 3 -0.82 2.78 35.73
C ALA A 3 -1.31 3.47 37.02
N ALA A 4 -1.61 2.69 38.06
CA ALA A 4 -2.08 3.22 39.36
C ALA A 4 -1.03 4.06 40.11
N ARG A 5 0.24 4.07 39.66
CA ARG A 5 1.31 4.91 40.21
C ARG A 5 1.34 6.31 39.60
N LEU A 6 0.62 6.54 38.49
CA LEU A 6 0.53 7.85 37.86
C LEU A 6 -0.36 8.76 38.72
N ARG A 7 0.16 9.94 39.06
CA ARG A 7 -0.65 11.05 39.60
C ARG A 7 -1.54 11.73 38.55
N PRO A 8 -1.10 11.94 37.29
CA PRO A 8 -1.99 12.49 36.27
C PRO A 8 -3.06 11.46 35.87
N PRO A 9 -4.23 11.92 35.35
CA PRO A 9 -5.23 11.03 34.80
C PRO A 9 -4.67 10.27 33.58
N LEU A 10 -5.10 9.02 33.43
CA LEU A 10 -4.79 8.18 32.29
C LEU A 10 -6.00 8.13 31.36
N TRP A 11 -5.77 8.46 30.09
CA TRP A 11 -6.77 8.40 29.03
C TRP A 11 -6.32 7.36 28.01
N LEU A 12 -7.19 6.40 27.71
CA LEU A 12 -6.89 5.27 26.84
C LEU A 12 -7.60 5.41 25.51
N ILE A 13 -6.98 4.87 24.46
CA ILE A 13 -7.50 4.88 23.10
C ILE A 13 -7.36 3.44 22.60
N PRO A 14 -8.44 2.81 22.11
CA PRO A 14 -8.35 1.46 21.59
C PRO A 14 -7.66 1.43 20.23
N GLY A 15 -6.84 0.41 20.01
CA GLY A 15 -6.34 0.04 18.70
C GLY A 15 -6.84 -1.32 18.22
N ASN A 16 -6.40 -1.72 17.01
CA ASN A 16 -6.81 -2.97 16.39
C ASN A 16 -6.45 -4.23 17.21
N HIS A 17 -5.45 -4.14 18.09
CA HIS A 17 -5.07 -5.25 18.98
C HIS A 17 -5.89 -5.28 20.27
N ASP A 18 -6.43 -4.15 20.72
CA ASP A 18 -7.32 -4.07 21.86
C ASP A 18 -8.75 -4.51 21.48
N ILE A 19 -9.18 -4.11 20.28
CA ILE A 19 -10.51 -4.37 19.74
C ILE A 19 -10.40 -5.16 18.43
N SER A 20 -9.83 -6.37 18.53
CA SER A 20 -9.59 -7.22 17.36
C SER A 20 -10.88 -7.80 16.75
N ASN A 21 -11.92 -7.95 17.57
CA ASN A 21 -13.24 -8.47 17.19
C ASN A 21 -14.34 -7.85 18.07
N THR A 22 -15.60 -8.20 17.80
CA THR A 22 -16.76 -7.64 18.50
C THR A 22 -16.85 -8.04 19.98
N ALA A 23 -16.28 -9.17 20.39
CA ALA A 23 -16.21 -9.56 21.79
C ALA A 23 -15.18 -8.71 22.56
N CYS A 24 -14.00 -8.46 21.97
CA CYS A 24 -12.99 -7.58 22.54
C CYS A 24 -13.50 -6.14 22.70
N HIS A 25 -14.31 -5.65 21.76
CA HIS A 25 -14.96 -4.35 21.88
C HIS A 25 -15.88 -4.24 23.09
N ARG A 26 -16.74 -5.26 23.26
CA ARG A 26 -17.66 -5.30 24.39
C ARG A 26 -16.90 -5.29 25.71
N PHE A 27 -15.83 -6.10 25.79
CA PHE A 27 -14.94 -6.10 26.95
C PHE A 27 -14.34 -4.72 27.21
N TRP A 28 -13.86 -4.03 26.18
CA TRP A 28 -13.37 -2.66 26.31
C TRP A 28 -14.44 -1.72 26.89
N GLN A 29 -15.66 -1.74 26.36
CA GLN A 29 -16.74 -0.88 26.83
C GLN A 29 -17.16 -1.16 28.28
N GLU A 30 -17.21 -2.45 28.66
CA GLU A 30 -17.58 -2.89 30.00
C GLU A 30 -16.51 -2.52 31.05
N ASP A 31 -15.23 -2.66 30.70
CA ASP A 31 -14.12 -2.55 31.67
C ASP A 31 -13.36 -1.21 31.62
N LEU A 32 -13.28 -0.57 30.46
CA LEU A 32 -12.47 0.64 30.21
C LEU A 32 -13.31 1.86 29.80
N GLY A 33 -14.55 1.66 29.32
CA GLY A 33 -15.51 2.72 29.02
C GLY A 33 -15.60 3.09 27.54
N ASP A 34 -15.97 4.35 27.26
CA ASP A 34 -16.22 4.82 25.90
C ASP A 34 -15.00 4.64 24.97
N THR A 35 -15.26 4.27 23.72
CA THR A 35 -14.24 4.06 22.69
C THR A 35 -13.82 5.36 21.99
N TYR A 36 -14.68 6.37 22.02
CA TYR A 36 -14.40 7.73 21.58
C TYR A 36 -15.02 8.71 22.58
N TYR A 37 -14.34 9.82 22.84
CA TYR A 37 -14.76 10.81 23.84
C TYR A 37 -14.02 12.13 23.63
N ALA A 38 -14.44 13.16 24.35
CA ALA A 38 -13.77 14.45 24.31
C ALA A 38 -13.79 15.13 25.67
N PHE A 39 -12.78 15.98 25.91
CA PHE A 39 -12.72 16.84 27.07
C PHE A 39 -11.94 18.10 26.78
N THR A 40 -12.22 19.15 27.54
CA THR A 40 -11.42 20.38 27.51
C THR A 40 -10.57 20.48 28.76
N HIS A 41 -9.31 20.85 28.60
CA HIS A 41 -8.42 21.12 29.72
C HIS A 41 -7.59 22.38 29.46
N LYS A 42 -7.65 23.35 30.37
CA LYS A 42 -6.90 24.62 30.29
C LYS A 42 -7.04 25.36 28.94
N GLY A 43 -8.24 25.32 28.35
CA GLY A 43 -8.55 25.96 27.08
C GLY A 43 -8.06 25.20 25.83
N CYS A 44 -7.62 23.95 25.97
CA CYS A 44 -7.34 23.05 24.85
C CYS A 44 -8.43 21.97 24.75
N LEU A 45 -8.78 21.59 23.52
CA LEU A 45 -9.66 20.46 23.23
C LEU A 45 -8.82 19.19 23.08
N PHE A 46 -9.29 18.09 23.65
CA PHE A 46 -8.80 16.75 23.41
C PHE A 46 -9.98 15.93 22.87
N LEU A 47 -9.89 15.50 21.61
CA LEU A 47 -10.88 14.67 20.93
C LEU A 47 -10.25 13.32 20.59
N VAL A 48 -10.80 12.26 21.16
CA VAL A 48 -10.38 10.88 20.93
C VAL A 48 -11.42 10.19 20.07
N LEU A 49 -11.00 9.62 18.94
CA LEU A 49 -11.81 8.86 18.01
C LEU A 49 -11.29 7.42 17.91
N ASN A 50 -12.15 6.50 17.50
CA ASN A 50 -11.82 5.09 17.34
C ASN A 50 -11.92 4.65 15.88
N THR A 51 -10.77 4.49 15.21
CA THR A 51 -10.73 4.02 13.82
C THR A 51 -11.13 2.56 13.65
N GLU A 52 -11.26 1.78 14.73
CA GLU A 52 -11.76 0.41 14.68
C GLU A 52 -13.28 0.30 14.77
N GLU A 53 -14.01 1.42 14.90
CA GLU A 53 -15.50 1.41 14.84
C GLU A 53 -16.03 0.86 13.51
N GLU A 54 -15.25 0.91 12.43
CA GLU A 54 -15.62 0.33 11.14
C GLU A 54 -15.81 -1.20 11.20
N ARG A 55 -15.39 -1.86 12.28
CA ARG A 55 -15.50 -3.32 12.44
C ARG A 55 -16.93 -3.80 12.74
N PHE A 56 -17.83 -2.97 13.25
CA PHE A 56 -19.14 -3.43 13.75
C PHE A 56 -20.18 -3.55 12.65
N ASP A 57 -20.59 -2.42 12.11
CA ASP A 57 -21.63 -2.31 11.09
C ASP A 57 -21.08 -1.73 9.77
N GLY A 58 -19.76 -1.82 9.61
CA GLY A 58 -19.03 -1.07 8.62
C GLY A 58 -18.94 0.40 9.01
N ARG A 59 -18.93 1.28 8.02
CA ARG A 59 -19.10 2.72 8.25
C ARG A 59 -20.59 3.09 8.38
N GLY A 60 -21.33 2.28 9.13
CA GLY A 60 -22.76 2.37 9.35
C GLY A 60 -23.15 3.36 10.44
N GLN A 61 -24.21 3.07 11.19
CA GLN A 61 -24.75 3.94 12.22
C GLN A 61 -23.72 4.22 13.33
N ILE A 62 -22.93 3.21 13.72
CA ILE A 62 -21.95 3.35 14.81
C ILE A 62 -20.81 4.31 14.39
N TRP A 63 -20.21 4.08 13.22
CA TRP A 63 -19.21 4.98 12.65
C TRP A 63 -19.75 6.41 12.45
N ARG A 64 -20.96 6.53 11.90
CA ARG A 64 -21.59 7.83 11.68
C ARG A 64 -21.86 8.57 12.99
N ALA A 65 -22.27 7.87 14.04
CA ALA A 65 -22.44 8.47 15.37
C ALA A 65 -21.11 9.04 15.91
N MET A 66 -19.99 8.33 15.74
CA MET A 66 -18.66 8.85 16.09
C MET A 66 -18.29 10.10 15.26
N MET A 67 -18.52 10.07 13.94
CA MET A 67 -18.23 11.23 13.08
C MET A 67 -19.13 12.44 13.39
N ASP A 68 -20.39 12.19 13.75
CA ASP A 68 -21.33 13.23 14.16
C ASP A 68 -20.96 13.82 15.52
N PHE A 69 -20.52 12.99 16.46
CA PHE A 69 -19.92 13.42 17.73
C PHE A 69 -18.68 14.30 17.52
N ALA A 70 -17.80 13.91 16.59
CA ALA A 70 -16.64 14.72 16.23
C ALA A 70 -17.06 16.10 15.69
N ARG A 71 -18.04 16.14 14.78
CA ARG A 71 -18.58 17.38 14.22
C ARG A 71 -19.14 18.30 15.31
N GLU A 72 -19.99 17.76 16.19
CA GLU A 72 -20.60 18.52 17.28
C GLU A 72 -19.54 19.04 18.25
N THR A 73 -18.61 18.19 18.68
CA THR A 73 -17.51 18.56 19.58
C THR A 73 -16.67 19.69 18.99
N LEU A 74 -16.28 19.57 17.72
CA LEU A 74 -15.47 20.56 17.02
C LEU A 74 -16.22 21.88 16.80
N SER A 75 -17.54 21.84 16.62
CA SER A 75 -18.41 23.02 16.52
C SER A 75 -18.59 23.73 17.87
N ASN A 76 -18.71 22.97 18.95
CA ASN A 76 -18.90 23.51 20.30
C ASN A 76 -17.60 24.00 20.96
N SER A 77 -16.45 23.68 20.36
CA SER A 77 -15.12 23.99 20.88
C SER A 77 -14.33 24.98 20.01
N GLN A 78 -15.02 25.92 19.34
CA GLN A 78 -14.38 26.90 18.46
C GLN A 78 -13.37 27.81 19.18
N GLU A 79 -13.60 28.07 20.47
CA GLU A 79 -12.73 28.90 21.32
C GLU A 79 -11.51 28.14 21.87
N ALA A 80 -11.33 26.86 21.53
CA ALA A 80 -10.17 26.10 21.97
C ALA A 80 -8.89 26.67 21.36
N ARG A 81 -7.92 27.02 22.21
CA ARG A 81 -6.64 27.63 21.80
C ARG A 81 -5.77 26.66 21.00
N HIS A 82 -5.94 25.36 21.23
CA HIS A 82 -5.33 24.27 20.47
C HIS A 82 -6.21 23.02 20.57
N SER A 83 -6.29 22.25 19.49
CA SER A 83 -7.02 20.97 19.46
C SER A 83 -6.05 19.80 19.32
N PHE A 84 -6.20 18.79 20.17
CA PHE A 84 -5.51 17.50 20.07
C PHE A 84 -6.50 16.45 19.63
N ILE A 85 -6.22 15.82 18.49
CA ILE A 85 -7.07 14.78 17.92
C ILE A 85 -6.29 13.47 17.98
N PHE A 86 -6.92 12.41 18.46
CA PHE A 86 -6.28 11.12 18.59
C PHE A 86 -7.13 10.00 17.97
N PHE A 87 -6.46 9.05 17.32
CA PHE A 87 -7.06 7.80 16.86
C PHE A 87 -5.95 6.78 16.55
N HIS A 88 -6.26 5.50 16.46
CA HIS A 88 -5.22 4.47 16.30
C HIS A 88 -4.59 4.44 14.90
N LYS A 89 -5.40 4.27 13.85
CA LYS A 89 -4.92 4.19 12.45
C LYS A 89 -4.78 5.60 11.85
N PRO A 90 -3.67 5.96 11.20
CA PRO A 90 -3.45 7.30 10.66
C PRO A 90 -4.39 7.59 9.47
N MET A 91 -5.59 8.11 9.74
CA MET A 91 -6.61 8.37 8.72
C MET A 91 -6.12 9.22 7.54
N TRP A 92 -5.13 10.09 7.77
CA TRP A 92 -4.54 10.97 6.74
C TRP A 92 -3.52 10.30 5.82
N ASP A 93 -3.04 9.10 6.18
CA ASP A 93 -2.00 8.36 5.46
C ASP A 93 -2.44 6.94 5.06
N ASP A 94 -3.63 6.51 5.46
CA ASP A 94 -4.23 5.24 5.08
C ASP A 94 -5.34 5.46 4.03
N PRO A 95 -5.20 4.91 2.80
CA PRO A 95 -6.15 5.14 1.72
C PRO A 95 -7.57 4.70 2.06
N ARG A 96 -7.74 3.74 2.99
CA ARG A 96 -9.04 3.28 3.47
C ARG A 96 -9.86 4.42 4.07
N PHE A 97 -9.23 5.44 4.67
CA PHE A 97 -9.91 6.53 5.38
C PHE A 97 -9.94 7.85 4.61
N SER A 98 -9.57 7.85 3.32
CA SER A 98 -9.41 9.09 2.53
C SER A 98 -10.63 10.03 2.60
N ALA A 99 -11.84 9.48 2.50
CA ALA A 99 -13.08 10.27 2.54
C ALA A 99 -13.38 10.79 3.96
N ASP A 100 -13.21 9.95 4.98
CA ASP A 100 -13.45 10.30 6.38
C ASP A 100 -12.43 11.34 6.89
N TRP A 101 -11.17 11.21 6.48
CA TRP A 101 -10.15 12.21 6.74
C TRP A 101 -10.49 13.54 6.07
N ALA A 102 -10.93 13.54 4.81
CA ALA A 102 -11.35 14.77 4.14
C ALA A 102 -12.54 15.44 4.85
N GLU A 103 -13.52 14.66 5.32
CA GLU A 103 -14.63 15.16 6.14
C GLU A 103 -14.12 15.77 7.47
N LEU A 104 -13.27 15.05 8.21
CA LEU A 104 -12.71 15.52 9.49
C LEU A 104 -11.80 16.74 9.30
N GLU A 105 -10.96 16.76 8.27
CA GLU A 105 -10.08 17.88 7.93
C GLU A 105 -10.89 19.14 7.59
N GLY A 106 -12.01 18.98 6.87
CA GLY A 106 -12.97 20.04 6.62
C GLY A 106 -13.59 20.61 7.91
N MET A 107 -13.93 19.75 8.88
CA MET A 107 -14.41 20.20 10.19
C MET A 107 -13.32 20.92 11.00
N LEU A 108 -12.08 20.42 10.94
CA LEU A 108 -10.95 21.04 11.63
C LEU A 108 -10.65 22.44 11.07
N GLY A 109 -10.78 22.66 9.77
CA GLY A 109 -10.50 23.95 9.13
C GLY A 109 -9.08 24.44 9.45
N ASP A 110 -8.91 25.73 9.73
CA ASP A 110 -7.61 26.35 9.98
C ASP A 110 -7.19 26.38 11.47
N ARG A 111 -7.94 25.72 12.36
CA ARG A 111 -7.67 25.76 13.81
C ARG A 111 -6.27 25.19 14.13
N PRO A 112 -5.55 25.73 15.12
CA PRO A 112 -4.31 25.12 15.62
C PRO A 112 -4.57 23.71 16.12
N CYS A 113 -3.88 22.73 15.53
CA CYS A 113 -4.20 21.33 15.75
C CYS A 113 -2.96 20.45 15.79
N THR A 114 -2.98 19.43 16.66
CA THR A 114 -2.06 18.30 16.60
C THR A 114 -2.88 17.02 16.51
N VAL A 115 -2.67 16.25 15.43
CA VAL A 115 -3.36 14.98 15.21
C VAL A 115 -2.35 13.87 15.44
N ILE A 116 -2.67 12.95 16.33
CA ILE A 116 -1.77 11.88 16.77
C ILE A 116 -2.41 10.53 16.48
N ALA A 117 -1.66 9.69 15.77
CA ALA A 117 -2.00 8.29 15.55
C ALA A 117 -0.86 7.37 15.94
N GLY A 118 -1.13 6.06 15.94
CA GLY A 118 -0.16 5.00 16.16
C GLY A 118 -0.16 4.03 14.99
N HIS A 119 -0.47 2.77 15.28
CA HIS A 119 -0.58 1.65 14.33
C HIS A 119 0.71 1.22 13.62
N GLU A 120 1.44 2.15 13.01
CA GLU A 120 2.54 1.82 12.10
C GLU A 120 3.87 1.47 12.79
N HIS A 121 3.94 1.65 14.11
CA HIS A 121 5.09 1.41 14.99
C HIS A 121 6.32 2.31 14.77
N TYR A 122 6.46 3.02 13.65
CA TYR A 122 7.50 4.03 13.44
C TYR A 122 7.03 5.45 13.76
N LEU A 123 7.99 6.35 13.96
CA LEU A 123 7.72 7.78 14.10
C LEU A 123 7.63 8.38 12.69
N SER A 124 6.57 9.12 12.41
CA SER A 124 6.47 9.89 11.18
C SER A 124 5.69 11.16 11.41
N THR A 125 6.25 12.30 11.01
CA THR A 125 5.62 13.59 11.25
C THR A 125 5.53 14.42 9.99
N GLU A 126 4.45 15.18 9.85
CA GLU A 126 4.34 16.19 8.81
C GLU A 126 3.53 17.39 9.30
N ARG A 127 3.83 18.57 8.73
CA ARG A 127 3.05 19.77 8.95
C ARG A 127 2.21 20.07 7.72
N ARG A 128 0.90 20.26 7.93
CA ARG A 128 -0.05 20.68 6.89
C ARG A 128 -0.78 21.93 7.37
N GLY A 129 -0.32 23.10 6.91
CA GLY A 129 -0.80 24.39 7.42
C GLY A 129 -0.59 24.50 8.93
N ASN A 130 -1.67 24.77 9.67
CA ASN A 130 -1.66 24.91 11.14
C ASN A 130 -1.72 23.56 11.90
N LYS A 131 -1.57 22.44 11.19
CA LYS A 131 -1.67 21.10 11.76
C LYS A 131 -0.31 20.42 11.83
N LEU A 132 0.01 19.84 12.99
CA LEU A 132 1.06 18.83 13.12
C LEU A 132 0.40 17.45 13.11
N LEU A 133 0.74 16.61 12.14
CA LEU A 133 0.29 15.22 12.05
C LEU A 133 1.43 14.32 12.53
N VAL A 134 1.14 13.42 13.46
CA VAL A 134 2.13 12.57 14.13
C VAL A 134 1.66 11.13 14.11
N ILE A 135 2.37 10.26 13.41
CA ILE A 135 2.38 8.84 13.69
C ILE A 135 3.42 8.63 14.79
N GLN A 136 2.97 8.30 15.99
CA GLN A 136 3.83 8.07 17.13
C GLN A 136 4.39 6.64 17.08
N ASN A 137 5.70 6.51 17.21
CA ASN A 137 6.38 5.22 17.27
C ASN A 137 5.97 4.38 18.49
N ALA A 138 6.17 3.06 18.35
CA ALA A 138 5.87 2.11 19.41
C ALA A 138 6.90 2.18 20.55
N THR A 139 6.43 2.14 21.80
CA THR A 139 7.27 1.94 22.99
C THR A 139 7.41 0.44 23.35
N GLY A 140 6.55 -0.45 22.82
CA GLY A 140 6.50 -1.87 23.19
C GLY A 140 5.91 -2.82 22.14
N GLY A 141 6.09 -2.52 20.85
CA GLY A 141 5.61 -3.32 19.72
C GLY A 141 6.75 -3.82 18.83
N GLY A 142 6.43 -4.72 17.88
CA GLY A 142 7.40 -5.21 16.92
C GLY A 142 7.87 -4.09 15.98
N ILE A 143 9.13 -3.68 16.14
CA ILE A 143 9.78 -2.66 15.30
C ILE A 143 11.21 -3.11 14.99
N HIS A 144 11.64 -2.93 13.75
CA HIS A 144 13.02 -3.12 13.36
C HIS A 144 13.80 -1.82 13.59
N LEU A 145 14.52 -1.76 14.71
CA LEU A 145 15.22 -0.55 15.13
C LEU A 145 16.28 -0.11 14.11
N SER A 146 16.42 1.20 13.93
CA SER A 146 17.38 1.86 13.05
C SER A 146 18.04 3.05 13.74
N ASN A 147 19.33 3.29 13.46
CA ASN A 147 20.02 4.50 13.91
C ASN A 147 19.76 5.71 13.00
N VAL A 148 19.18 5.51 11.82
CA VAL A 148 18.74 6.61 10.94
C VAL A 148 17.43 7.17 11.50
N ARG A 149 17.52 8.26 12.26
CA ARG A 149 16.36 8.82 12.95
C ARG A 149 15.30 9.35 11.99
N GLU A 150 15.71 9.80 10.80
CA GLU A 150 14.82 10.21 9.72
C GLU A 150 13.88 9.09 9.25
N TYR A 151 14.29 7.83 9.41
CA TYR A 151 13.49 6.64 9.08
C TYR A 151 12.42 6.31 10.14
N GLY A 152 12.56 6.87 11.36
CA GLY A 152 11.54 6.82 12.40
C GLY A 152 11.48 5.53 13.24
N CYS A 153 12.28 4.52 12.91
CA CYS A 153 12.24 3.23 13.59
C CYS A 153 13.10 3.19 14.86
N PHE A 154 12.62 3.79 15.93
CA PHE A 154 13.23 3.72 17.27
C PHE A 154 12.13 3.75 18.34
N HIS A 155 12.46 3.48 19.60
CA HIS A 155 11.50 3.61 20.71
C HIS A 155 11.49 5.04 21.25
N ALA A 156 10.31 5.64 21.36
CA ALA A 156 10.14 6.93 22.02
C ALA A 156 8.72 7.08 22.59
N PHE A 157 8.53 8.15 23.34
CA PHE A 157 7.24 8.71 23.70
C PHE A 157 7.29 10.23 23.50
N ALA A 158 6.15 10.91 23.55
CA ALA A 158 6.09 12.35 23.41
C ALA A 158 5.88 13.07 24.75
N LEU A 159 6.59 14.17 24.95
CA LEU A 159 6.25 15.19 25.95
C LEU A 159 5.68 16.41 25.22
N VAL A 160 4.45 16.78 25.58
CA VAL A 160 3.77 17.94 24.98
C VAL A 160 3.61 19.03 26.02
N THR A 161 4.14 20.22 25.71
CA THR A 161 4.04 21.41 26.57
C THR A 161 3.19 22.48 25.87
N ILE A 162 2.26 23.09 26.59
CA ILE A 162 1.44 24.20 26.07
C ILE A 162 1.94 25.52 26.66
N GLU A 163 2.30 26.46 25.80
CA GLU A 163 2.67 27.82 26.17
C GLU A 163 1.80 28.83 25.39
N GLY A 164 0.90 29.52 26.09
CA GLY A 164 -0.07 30.42 25.45
C GLY A 164 -0.98 29.67 24.47
N ASN A 165 -0.82 29.95 23.18
CA ASN A 165 -1.53 29.29 22.07
C ASN A 165 -0.65 28.28 21.31
N SER A 166 0.58 28.06 21.76
CA SER A 166 1.55 27.17 21.11
C SER A 166 1.58 25.82 21.81
N ALA A 167 1.51 24.75 21.00
CA ALA A 167 1.81 23.39 21.44
C ALA A 167 3.23 22.99 21.00
N HIS A 168 4.08 22.68 21.96
CA HIS A 168 5.44 22.19 21.75
C HIS A 168 5.46 20.68 21.93
N TYR A 169 5.74 19.95 20.86
CA TYR A 169 5.82 18.49 20.84
C TYR A 169 7.29 18.08 20.88
N ALA A 170 7.71 17.26 21.83
CA ALA A 170 9.08 16.75 21.91
C ALA A 170 9.07 15.22 21.94
N ILE A 171 9.92 14.61 21.11
CA ILE A 171 10.10 13.16 21.06
C ILE A 171 11.21 12.79 22.03
N ILE A 172 10.93 11.91 22.98
CA ILE A 172 11.87 11.50 24.02
C ILE A 172 12.17 10.01 23.88
N GLU A 173 13.42 9.68 23.62
CA GLU A 173 13.92 8.32 23.75
C GLU A 173 14.14 8.01 25.24
N PRO A 174 13.64 6.87 25.78
CA PRO A 174 13.72 6.56 27.23
C PRO A 174 15.11 6.70 27.86
N ASP A 175 16.17 6.38 27.11
CA ASP A 175 17.58 6.50 27.54
C ASP A 175 18.43 7.32 26.55
N GLY A 176 17.80 8.18 25.75
CA GLY A 176 18.43 8.82 24.60
C GLY A 176 18.18 10.32 24.51
N GLY A 177 18.10 10.80 23.26
CA GLY A 177 17.91 12.20 22.95
C GLY A 177 16.49 12.71 23.18
N VAL A 178 16.40 14.04 23.27
CA VAL A 178 15.14 14.78 23.14
C VAL A 178 15.17 15.47 21.79
N TRP A 179 14.20 15.15 20.94
CA TRP A 179 14.18 15.56 19.55
C TRP A 179 12.97 16.42 19.21
N PRO A 180 13.10 17.34 18.23
CA PRO A 180 11.93 17.96 17.62
C PRO A 180 11.10 16.91 16.86
N PRO A 181 9.80 17.14 16.60
CA PRO A 181 8.97 16.20 15.87
C PRO A 181 9.47 15.97 14.44
N GLU A 182 10.14 16.95 13.85
CA GLU A 182 10.73 16.89 12.51
C GLU A 182 11.93 15.94 12.37
N ILE A 183 12.35 15.26 13.45
CA ILE A 183 13.44 14.29 13.41
C ILE A 183 13.16 13.09 12.48
N ALA A 184 11.88 12.73 12.31
CA ALA A 184 11.43 11.66 11.41
C ALA A 184 10.34 12.18 10.47
N PRO A 185 10.71 12.95 9.43
CA PRO A 185 9.74 13.58 8.56
C PRO A 185 9.07 12.54 7.64
N ALA A 186 7.75 12.59 7.51
CA ALA A 186 6.99 11.70 6.62
C ALA A 186 7.47 11.73 5.17
N ALA A 187 7.97 12.89 4.72
CA ALA A 187 8.58 13.05 3.41
C ALA A 187 9.74 12.06 3.19
N PHE A 188 10.63 11.88 4.17
CA PHE A 188 11.76 10.95 4.04
C PHE A 188 11.27 9.52 3.81
N ARG A 189 10.33 9.05 4.63
CA ARG A 189 9.80 7.68 4.55
C ARG A 189 9.01 7.45 3.26
N LYS A 190 8.22 8.43 2.83
CA LYS A 190 7.49 8.39 1.54
C LYS A 190 8.45 8.36 0.35
N GLN A 191 9.53 9.16 0.39
CA GLN A 191 10.53 9.21 -0.66
C GLN A 191 11.34 7.91 -0.73
N PHE A 192 11.73 7.36 0.42
CA PHE A 192 12.37 6.04 0.53
C PHE A 192 11.46 4.92 0.00
N THR A 193 10.18 4.94 0.35
CA THR A 193 9.23 3.87 0.02
C THR A 193 8.80 3.93 -1.45
N PHE A 194 8.41 5.11 -1.95
CA PHE A 194 7.75 5.27 -3.26
C PHE A 194 8.60 5.99 -4.30
N GLY A 195 9.65 6.71 -3.89
CA GLY A 195 10.43 7.58 -4.78
C GLY A 195 11.71 6.98 -5.34
N MET A 196 12.10 5.78 -4.90
CA MET A 196 13.40 5.20 -5.24
C MET A 196 13.36 4.15 -6.34
N VAL A 197 12.23 3.45 -6.52
CA VAL A 197 12.10 2.35 -7.49
C VAL A 197 10.77 2.48 -8.22
N SER A 198 10.85 2.64 -9.54
CA SER A 198 9.68 2.69 -10.43
C SER A 198 9.73 1.53 -11.44
N PRO A 199 9.10 0.38 -11.14
CA PRO A 199 9.06 -0.76 -12.05
C PRO A 199 8.03 -0.57 -13.16
N THR A 200 8.35 -1.04 -14.36
CA THR A 200 7.42 -1.09 -15.50
C THR A 200 7.82 -2.23 -16.44
N ALA A 201 6.91 -2.64 -17.33
CA ALA A 201 7.20 -3.66 -18.34
C ALA A 201 6.65 -3.25 -19.71
N GLU A 202 7.21 -3.85 -20.76
CA GLU A 202 6.54 -3.94 -22.05
C GLU A 202 5.45 -5.02 -22.00
N LEU A 203 4.65 -5.12 -23.07
CA LEU A 203 3.69 -6.22 -23.19
C LEU A 203 4.42 -7.57 -23.21
N PRO A 204 3.91 -8.58 -22.48
CA PRO A 204 4.56 -9.87 -22.43
C PRO A 204 4.44 -10.57 -23.79
N GLU A 205 5.49 -11.27 -24.19
CA GLU A 205 5.61 -11.94 -25.48
C GLU A 205 5.50 -13.45 -25.29
N HIS A 206 4.54 -14.09 -25.97
CA HIS A 206 4.40 -15.55 -25.96
C HIS A 206 5.45 -16.18 -26.87
N LEU A 207 6.22 -17.13 -26.34
CA LEU A 207 7.32 -17.78 -27.04
C LEU A 207 6.88 -19.09 -27.71
N PRO A 208 7.60 -19.57 -28.76
CA PRO A 208 7.25 -20.82 -29.46
C PRO A 208 7.27 -22.08 -28.59
N ASP A 209 7.96 -22.05 -27.44
CA ASP A 209 8.04 -23.17 -26.49
C ASP A 209 6.89 -23.18 -25.46
N GLY A 210 5.93 -22.26 -25.57
CA GLY A 210 4.80 -22.11 -24.66
C GLY A 210 5.12 -21.32 -23.38
N SER A 211 6.34 -20.78 -23.25
CA SER A 211 6.68 -19.85 -22.17
C SER A 211 6.42 -18.40 -22.58
N TRP A 212 6.49 -17.50 -21.61
CA TRP A 212 6.34 -16.06 -21.78
C TRP A 212 7.67 -15.36 -21.53
N ARG A 213 7.96 -14.36 -22.34
CA ARG A 213 9.04 -13.39 -22.11
C ARG A 213 8.44 -12.09 -21.59
N VAL A 214 8.87 -11.68 -20.40
CA VAL A 214 8.49 -10.41 -19.79
C VAL A 214 9.70 -9.48 -19.83
N LYS A 215 9.58 -8.36 -20.57
CA LYS A 215 10.63 -7.34 -20.68
C LYS A 215 10.37 -6.23 -19.67
N GLY A 216 10.69 -6.52 -18.42
CA GLY A 216 10.61 -5.54 -17.33
C GLY A 216 11.81 -4.60 -17.32
N ARG A 217 11.66 -3.45 -16.68
CA ARG A 217 12.74 -2.55 -16.25
C ARG A 217 12.33 -1.83 -14.96
N ALA A 218 13.30 -1.38 -14.20
CA ALA A 218 13.08 -0.49 -13.07
C ALA A 218 13.94 0.75 -13.21
N GLU A 219 13.33 1.93 -13.03
CA GLU A 219 14.06 3.16 -12.81
C GLU A 219 14.41 3.24 -11.32
N LEU A 220 15.70 3.41 -11.02
CA LEU A 220 16.26 3.52 -9.69
C LEU A 220 16.75 4.96 -9.51
N SER A 221 16.24 5.64 -8.51
CA SER A 221 16.54 7.06 -8.27
C SER A 221 17.06 7.25 -6.86
N ASN A 222 18.10 8.09 -6.70
CA ASN A 222 18.49 8.61 -5.40
C ASN A 222 17.91 10.01 -5.22
N PRO A 223 16.86 10.14 -4.40
CA PRO A 223 16.17 11.41 -4.25
C PRO A 223 16.69 12.18 -3.00
N PHE A 224 17.69 11.65 -2.30
CA PHE A 224 18.31 12.24 -1.13
C PHE A 224 19.53 13.10 -1.51
N ASP A 225 19.96 13.94 -0.57
CA ASP A 225 21.16 14.78 -0.67
C ASP A 225 22.47 14.03 -0.32
N THR A 226 22.36 12.74 0.01
CA THR A 226 23.45 11.88 0.43
C THR A 226 23.58 10.71 -0.56
N PRO A 227 24.81 10.30 -0.97
CA PRO A 227 25.00 9.11 -1.78
C PRO A 227 24.39 7.88 -1.10
N VAL A 228 23.81 6.98 -1.90
CA VAL A 228 23.20 5.75 -1.40
C VAL A 228 23.65 4.54 -2.21
N THR A 229 23.63 3.38 -1.58
CA THR A 229 23.68 2.10 -2.29
C THR A 229 22.30 1.47 -2.23
N LEU A 230 21.63 1.35 -3.36
CA LEU A 230 20.30 0.73 -3.47
C LEU A 230 20.45 -0.71 -3.95
N GLN A 231 19.76 -1.63 -3.28
CA GLN A 231 19.55 -3.00 -3.75
C GLN A 231 18.09 -3.23 -4.08
N LEU A 232 17.80 -3.50 -5.35
CA LEU A 232 16.52 -4.05 -5.79
C LEU A 232 16.58 -5.57 -5.63
N ARG A 233 15.58 -6.15 -4.96
CA ARG A 233 15.51 -7.58 -4.63
C ARG A 233 14.23 -8.18 -5.19
N ILE A 234 14.35 -9.26 -5.96
CA ILE A 234 13.23 -9.89 -6.65
C ILE A 234 13.20 -11.38 -6.35
N GLY A 235 12.19 -11.85 -5.63
CA GLY A 235 12.04 -13.27 -5.30
C GLY A 235 10.82 -13.59 -4.44
N PRO A 236 10.67 -14.84 -3.99
CA PRO A 236 11.53 -16.00 -4.32
C PRO A 236 11.40 -16.43 -5.80
N LEU A 237 12.53 -16.74 -6.44
CA LEU A 237 12.58 -17.17 -7.84
C LEU A 237 12.11 -18.63 -8.01
N SER A 238 12.53 -19.53 -7.12
CA SER A 238 12.17 -20.95 -7.16
C SER A 238 10.65 -21.17 -7.08
N LYS A 239 9.98 -20.45 -6.16
CA LYS A 239 8.53 -20.54 -5.93
C LYS A 239 7.71 -19.72 -6.91
N SER A 240 8.27 -18.72 -7.58
CA SER A 240 7.54 -18.01 -8.65
C SER A 240 7.63 -18.76 -9.98
N GLY A 241 8.78 -19.36 -10.30
CA GLY A 241 9.05 -19.91 -11.63
C GLY A 241 9.43 -18.85 -12.66
N TRP A 242 9.56 -17.58 -12.24
CA TRP A 242 10.08 -16.49 -13.05
C TRP A 242 11.61 -16.59 -13.06
N GLN A 243 12.17 -16.97 -14.20
CA GLN A 243 13.61 -17.14 -14.34
C GLN A 243 14.22 -15.90 -15.00
N PRO A 244 15.25 -15.29 -14.42
CA PRO A 244 15.98 -14.21 -15.10
C PRO A 244 16.43 -14.69 -16.48
N ALA A 245 16.13 -13.93 -17.53
CA ALA A 245 16.54 -14.31 -18.88
C ALA A 245 18.08 -14.41 -18.97
N LYS A 246 18.60 -15.33 -19.80
CA LYS A 246 20.06 -15.53 -19.97
C LYS A 246 20.79 -14.27 -20.45
N ASP A 247 20.04 -13.32 -21.01
CA ASP A 247 20.54 -12.06 -21.57
C ASP A 247 20.59 -10.93 -20.52
N THR A 248 20.29 -11.23 -19.24
CA THR A 248 20.41 -10.26 -18.13
C THR A 248 21.81 -9.66 -17.98
N ALA A 249 22.84 -10.27 -18.59
CA ALA A 249 24.23 -9.87 -18.48
C ALA A 249 24.77 -8.99 -19.63
N SER A 250 24.00 -8.70 -20.68
CA SER A 250 24.56 -8.10 -21.91
C SER A 250 23.68 -7.01 -22.54
N PHE A 251 23.53 -5.86 -21.89
CA PHE A 251 23.07 -4.65 -22.58
C PHE A 251 23.82 -3.39 -22.08
N PRO A 252 24.28 -2.51 -22.98
CA PRO A 252 24.99 -1.29 -22.60
C PRO A 252 24.02 -0.29 -21.94
N PRO A 253 24.53 0.60 -21.05
CA PRO A 253 23.70 1.63 -20.43
C PRO A 253 23.11 2.55 -21.50
N ALA A 254 21.81 2.85 -21.37
CA ALA A 254 21.17 3.86 -22.20
C ALA A 254 21.75 5.24 -21.88
N CYS A 255 22.57 5.79 -22.78
CA CYS A 255 22.96 7.19 -22.72
C CYS A 255 21.71 8.08 -22.79
N GLY A 256 21.50 8.90 -21.76
CA GLY A 256 20.48 9.94 -21.77
C GLY A 256 20.73 10.93 -22.91
N GLN A 257 19.74 11.15 -23.77
CA GLN A 257 19.76 12.28 -24.69
C GLN A 257 19.32 13.53 -23.94
N GLY A 258 20.30 14.35 -23.56
CA GLY A 258 20.07 15.77 -23.30
C GLY A 258 19.68 16.45 -24.60
N SER A 259 18.51 17.09 -24.62
CA SER A 259 18.08 17.93 -25.72
C SER A 259 18.93 19.21 -25.79
N THR A 260 19.71 19.39 -26.86
CA THR A 260 20.20 20.71 -27.26
C THR A 260 19.96 20.90 -28.76
N THR A 261 19.11 21.88 -29.06
CA THR A 261 18.87 22.42 -30.39
C THR A 261 20.04 23.32 -30.80
N GLY A 262 20.64 23.11 -31.98
CA GLY A 262 21.60 24.05 -32.57
C GLY A 262 22.21 23.59 -33.89
N ASN A 263 21.93 24.31 -34.97
CA ASN A 263 22.34 24.09 -36.36
C ASN A 263 23.87 24.19 -36.62
N PRO A 264 24.39 23.64 -37.74
CA PRO A 264 25.83 23.57 -38.04
C PRO A 264 26.33 24.65 -39.02
N SER A 265 27.60 25.06 -38.90
CA SER A 265 28.49 25.50 -40.02
C SER A 265 29.94 25.78 -39.55
N PRO A 266 30.96 25.72 -40.45
CA PRO A 266 32.33 25.30 -40.10
C PRO A 266 33.47 26.32 -40.39
N GLN A 267 34.67 26.04 -39.83
CA GLN A 267 36.04 26.18 -40.41
C GLN A 267 37.13 26.91 -39.58
N SER A 268 38.37 26.38 -39.76
CA SER A 268 39.73 26.92 -39.54
C SER A 268 40.33 26.86 -38.11
N SER A 269 41.63 26.70 -37.82
CA SER A 269 42.82 26.02 -38.39
C SER A 269 44.04 26.31 -37.44
N PHE A 270 44.74 25.27 -36.95
CA PHE A 270 46.16 25.18 -36.50
C PHE A 270 46.69 25.93 -35.22
N PRO A 271 47.83 25.49 -34.59
CA PRO A 271 48.10 25.42 -33.13
C PRO A 271 49.40 26.22 -32.74
N PRO A 272 50.24 25.91 -31.71
CA PRO A 272 50.12 25.11 -30.46
C PRO A 272 50.56 25.88 -29.17
N ALA A 273 50.35 25.32 -27.96
CA ALA A 273 51.32 25.35 -26.85
C ALA A 273 50.82 24.66 -25.55
N CYS A 274 51.68 23.74 -25.08
CA CYS A 274 51.96 23.25 -23.72
C CYS A 274 51.08 23.63 -22.52
N GLY A 275 50.69 22.58 -21.78
CA GLY A 275 51.05 22.47 -20.36
C GLY A 275 49.98 22.88 -19.36
N GLY A 276 49.12 21.93 -18.98
CA GLY A 276 48.26 22.05 -17.81
C GLY A 276 47.61 20.71 -17.51
N ALA A 277 48.02 20.09 -16.41
CA ALA A 277 47.44 18.86 -15.90
C ALA A 277 45.95 19.06 -15.60
N GLY A 278 45.09 18.67 -16.53
CA GLY A 278 43.68 18.44 -16.32
C GLY A 278 43.46 16.93 -16.37
N GLY A 279 43.30 16.31 -15.21
CA GLY A 279 42.75 14.97 -15.16
C GLY A 279 41.36 15.04 -15.80
N GLU A 280 41.22 14.45 -16.98
CA GLU A 280 39.92 14.08 -17.50
C GLU A 280 39.24 13.23 -16.41
N PHE A 281 38.19 13.77 -15.80
CA PHE A 281 37.22 12.96 -15.09
C PHE A 281 36.54 12.07 -16.13
N LEU A 282 37.21 10.96 -16.47
CA LEU A 282 36.55 9.78 -16.96
C LEU A 282 35.56 9.37 -15.86
N PRO A 283 34.26 9.15 -16.17
CA PRO A 283 33.37 8.54 -15.19
C PRO A 283 33.98 7.19 -14.81
N GLN A 284 34.31 7.01 -13.53
CA GLN A 284 34.89 5.76 -13.05
C GLN A 284 33.93 4.62 -13.37
N ALA A 285 34.43 3.61 -14.08
CA ALA A 285 33.73 2.36 -14.38
C ALA A 285 33.57 1.46 -13.13
N GLY A 286 33.22 2.04 -11.97
CA GLY A 286 33.22 1.38 -10.66
C GLY A 286 31.86 1.22 -9.98
N ASN A 287 30.76 1.79 -10.52
CA ASN A 287 29.46 1.87 -9.81
C ASN A 287 28.46 0.74 -10.10
N THR A 288 28.84 -0.27 -10.88
CA THR A 288 27.92 -1.34 -11.30
C THR A 288 28.37 -2.70 -10.78
N VAL A 289 27.66 -3.19 -9.76
CA VAL A 289 27.79 -4.59 -9.33
C VAL A 289 26.95 -5.45 -10.29
N PRO A 290 27.53 -6.52 -10.88
CA PRO A 290 26.77 -7.45 -11.70
C PRO A 290 25.59 -8.05 -10.92
N PRO A 291 24.45 -8.35 -11.56
CA PRO A 291 23.35 -9.02 -10.89
C PRO A 291 23.81 -10.36 -10.30
N PHE A 292 23.34 -10.69 -9.10
CA PHE A 292 23.65 -11.96 -8.44
C PHE A 292 22.41 -12.55 -7.77
N ILE A 293 22.47 -13.85 -7.46
CA ILE A 293 21.43 -14.55 -6.70
C ILE A 293 21.88 -14.70 -5.26
N GLU A 294 21.04 -14.26 -4.33
CA GLU A 294 21.24 -14.43 -2.89
C GLU A 294 19.93 -14.87 -2.26
N ASN A 295 19.93 -15.97 -1.51
CA ASN A 295 18.75 -16.49 -0.81
C ASN A 295 17.49 -16.65 -1.69
N ASP A 296 17.66 -17.15 -2.92
CA ASP A 296 16.58 -17.31 -3.93
C ASP A 296 15.97 -15.99 -4.44
N GLU A 297 16.69 -14.87 -4.29
CA GLU A 297 16.32 -13.57 -4.83
C GLU A 297 17.36 -13.10 -5.85
N LEU A 298 16.88 -12.53 -6.96
CA LEU A 298 17.72 -11.73 -7.86
C LEU A 298 17.99 -10.39 -7.20
N VAL A 299 19.27 -10.04 -7.03
CA VAL A 299 19.72 -8.79 -6.44
C VAL A 299 20.42 -7.93 -7.51
N LEU A 300 19.96 -6.68 -7.62
CA LEU A 300 20.55 -5.65 -8.46
C LEU A 300 21.00 -4.50 -7.56
N GLU A 301 22.31 -4.32 -7.45
CA GLU A 301 22.90 -3.27 -6.62
C GLU A 301 23.41 -2.10 -7.46
N ARG A 302 23.07 -0.87 -7.05
CA ARG A 302 23.55 0.36 -7.66
C ARG A 302 24.01 1.36 -6.62
N HIS A 303 25.15 1.98 -6.89
CA HIS A 303 25.62 3.14 -6.15
C HIS A 303 25.16 4.41 -6.88
N LEU A 304 24.36 5.22 -6.20
CA LEU A 304 23.67 6.38 -6.78
C LEU A 304 24.04 7.65 -6.03
N GLU A 305 24.64 8.60 -6.76
CA GLU A 305 24.89 9.96 -6.26
C GLU A 305 23.57 10.73 -6.06
N PRO A 306 23.55 11.79 -5.24
CA PRO A 306 22.37 12.65 -5.06
C PRO A 306 21.77 13.11 -6.40
N GLY A 307 20.47 12.89 -6.59
CA GLY A 307 19.75 13.24 -7.82
C GLY A 307 20.01 12.32 -9.01
N MET A 308 20.86 11.29 -8.87
CA MET A 308 21.12 10.33 -9.93
C MET A 308 19.92 9.41 -10.15
N THR A 309 19.66 9.10 -11.42
CA THR A 309 18.65 8.13 -11.85
C THR A 309 19.32 7.15 -12.83
N GLU A 310 19.08 5.85 -12.63
CA GLU A 310 19.57 4.78 -13.50
C GLU A 310 18.44 3.80 -13.83
N THR A 311 18.35 3.35 -15.07
CA THR A 311 17.42 2.28 -15.46
C THR A 311 18.12 0.94 -15.48
N VAL A 312 17.58 -0.04 -14.75
CA VAL A 312 18.04 -1.43 -14.77
C VAL A 312 17.05 -2.34 -15.49
N PRO A 313 17.51 -3.25 -16.38
CA PRO A 313 16.64 -4.20 -17.05
C PRO A 313 16.23 -5.35 -16.12
N LEU A 314 14.99 -5.81 -16.24
CA LEU A 314 14.39 -6.92 -15.50
C LEU A 314 13.75 -7.97 -16.44
N PRO A 315 14.49 -8.57 -17.38
CA PRO A 315 13.91 -9.55 -18.29
C PRO A 315 13.74 -10.91 -17.60
N PHE A 316 12.54 -11.48 -17.70
CA PHE A 316 12.22 -12.81 -17.20
C PHE A 316 11.67 -13.71 -18.31
N THR A 317 11.97 -15.01 -18.23
CA THR A 317 11.24 -16.07 -18.92
C THR A 317 10.39 -16.82 -17.89
N VAL A 318 9.12 -17.05 -18.21
CA VAL A 318 8.15 -17.61 -17.27
C VAL A 318 7.29 -18.66 -17.97
N PRO A 319 7.18 -19.90 -17.45
CA PRO A 319 6.20 -20.86 -17.96
C PRO A 319 4.76 -20.32 -17.84
N GLU A 320 3.87 -20.64 -18.79
CA GLU A 320 2.47 -20.17 -18.78
C GLU A 320 1.77 -20.44 -17.44
N ALA A 321 1.90 -21.65 -16.89
CA ALA A 321 1.30 -22.03 -15.60
C ALA A 321 1.83 -21.23 -14.38
N ARG A 322 2.90 -20.43 -14.56
CA ARG A 322 3.59 -19.67 -13.52
C ARG A 322 3.51 -18.15 -13.72
N LEU A 323 3.07 -17.70 -14.89
CA LEU A 323 2.82 -16.30 -15.19
C LEU A 323 1.91 -15.61 -14.14
N PRO A 324 0.85 -16.27 -13.61
CA PRO A 324 0.01 -15.67 -12.59
C PRO A 324 0.66 -15.36 -11.24
N TYR A 325 1.84 -15.89 -10.95
CA TYR A 325 2.46 -15.85 -9.62
C TYR A 325 3.80 -15.11 -9.68
N PRO A 326 3.79 -13.77 -9.80
CA PRO A 326 5.02 -13.00 -9.90
C PRO A 326 5.81 -13.03 -8.59
N PRO A 327 7.16 -12.99 -8.66
CA PRO A 327 7.98 -12.79 -7.47
C PRO A 327 7.74 -11.39 -6.89
N SER A 328 7.88 -11.28 -5.58
CA SER A 328 7.87 -9.99 -4.88
C SER A 328 9.04 -9.14 -5.35
N LEU A 329 8.81 -7.84 -5.40
CA LEU A 329 9.80 -6.82 -5.70
C LEU A 329 9.91 -5.91 -4.49
N GLY A 330 11.05 -5.95 -3.83
CA GLY A 330 11.39 -5.10 -2.69
C GLY A 330 12.69 -4.36 -2.95
N HIS A 331 13.01 -3.39 -2.10
CA HIS A 331 14.32 -2.77 -2.12
C HIS A 331 14.83 -2.51 -0.71
N ARG A 332 16.14 -2.36 -0.61
CA ARG A 332 16.80 -1.85 0.58
C ARG A 332 17.86 -0.85 0.18
N VAL A 333 18.20 0.05 1.09
CA VAL A 333 19.10 1.16 0.80
C VAL A 333 20.09 1.31 1.92
N ASN A 334 21.37 1.31 1.60
CA ASN A 334 22.39 1.75 2.51
C ASN A 334 22.37 3.29 2.53
N TYR A 335 21.88 3.86 3.63
CA TYR A 335 21.80 5.29 3.87
C TYR A 335 22.65 5.63 5.10
N LYS A 336 23.64 6.50 4.94
CA LYS A 336 24.60 6.87 6.01
C LYS A 336 25.28 5.67 6.69
N GLY A 337 25.56 4.60 5.93
CA GLY A 337 26.24 3.41 6.43
C GLY A 337 25.32 2.32 7.00
N GLU A 338 24.01 2.56 7.08
CA GLU A 338 23.03 1.61 7.62
C GLU A 338 22.06 1.15 6.53
N TRP A 339 21.76 -0.16 6.50
CA TRP A 339 20.78 -0.73 5.58
C TRP A 339 19.36 -0.52 6.12
N LEU A 340 18.57 0.24 5.37
CA LEU A 340 17.14 0.43 5.59
C LEU A 340 16.37 -0.50 4.66
N GLU A 341 15.41 -1.24 5.21
CA GLU A 341 14.56 -2.17 4.48
C GLU A 341 13.23 -1.50 4.10
N LYS A 342 12.74 -1.76 2.89
CA LYS A 342 11.45 -1.24 2.44
C LYS A 342 10.29 -2.05 3.02
N GLU A 343 9.34 -1.36 3.66
CA GLU A 343 8.03 -1.92 3.95
C GLU A 343 7.13 -1.89 2.70
N SER A 344 6.33 -2.94 2.52
CA SER A 344 5.42 -3.07 1.37
C SER A 344 4.03 -2.52 1.68
N TYR A 345 3.58 -1.50 0.94
CA TYR A 345 2.28 -0.84 1.11
C TYR A 345 1.28 -1.34 0.07
N ARG A 346 0.87 -2.61 0.18
CA ARG A 346 0.10 -3.32 -0.87
C ARG A 346 -1.26 -2.69 -1.21
N MET A 347 -1.80 -1.84 -0.35
CA MET A 347 -3.00 -1.03 -0.62
C MET A 347 -2.76 0.11 -1.62
N ILE A 348 -1.51 0.52 -1.80
CA ILE A 348 -1.11 1.68 -2.63
C ILE A 348 -0.26 1.23 -3.82
N GLU A 349 0.70 0.32 -3.58
CA GLU A 349 1.67 -0.14 -4.57
C GLU A 349 1.49 -1.61 -4.95
N THR A 350 2.09 -1.98 -6.08
CA THR A 350 2.11 -3.35 -6.62
C THR A 350 3.56 -3.90 -6.58
N PRO A 351 4.11 -4.24 -5.40
CA PRO A 351 5.51 -4.62 -5.20
C PRO A 351 5.80 -6.04 -5.68
N VAL A 352 5.59 -6.30 -6.96
CA VAL A 352 5.93 -7.56 -7.65
C VAL A 352 6.56 -7.25 -9.00
N ALA A 353 7.20 -8.24 -9.61
CA ALA A 353 7.72 -8.08 -10.98
C ALA A 353 6.60 -7.60 -11.93
N PRO A 354 6.82 -6.51 -12.69
CA PRO A 354 5.79 -5.92 -13.53
C PRO A 354 5.52 -6.82 -14.75
N LEU A 355 4.23 -7.00 -15.09
CA LEU A 355 3.80 -7.72 -16.30
C LEU A 355 3.37 -6.79 -17.44
N TYR A 356 2.86 -5.60 -17.10
CA TYR A 356 2.37 -4.59 -18.06
C TYR A 356 3.00 -3.22 -17.78
N PRO A 357 2.91 -2.27 -18.72
CA PRO A 357 3.29 -0.88 -18.47
C PRO A 357 2.55 -0.31 -17.25
N ALA A 358 3.24 0.45 -16.41
CA ALA A 358 2.65 1.01 -15.17
C ALA A 358 1.35 1.79 -15.44
N GLY A 359 1.26 2.53 -16.55
CA GLY A 359 0.08 3.30 -16.94
C GLY A 359 -1.06 2.49 -17.60
N ALA A 360 -0.90 1.17 -17.77
CA ALA A 360 -1.92 0.32 -18.36
C ALA A 360 -2.97 -0.16 -17.33
N TRP A 361 -2.66 -0.11 -16.04
CA TRP A 361 -3.55 -0.59 -14.99
C TRP A 361 -4.68 0.40 -14.72
N ARG A 362 -5.93 -0.06 -14.80
CA ARG A 362 -7.13 0.75 -14.55
C ARG A 362 -7.95 0.16 -13.42
N ASN A 363 -8.44 1.01 -12.51
CA ASN A 363 -9.50 0.65 -11.58
C ASN A 363 -10.85 0.62 -12.31
N ILE A 364 -11.82 -0.08 -11.73
CA ILE A 364 -13.14 -0.29 -12.34
C ILE A 364 -14.10 0.84 -11.97
N GLY A 365 -13.99 1.39 -10.76
CA GLY A 365 -14.85 2.46 -10.29
C GLY A 365 -16.09 1.92 -9.60
N GLU A 366 -17.10 1.50 -10.36
CA GLU A 366 -18.38 1.01 -9.83
C GLU A 366 -18.49 -0.51 -9.88
N TRP A 367 -18.97 -1.08 -8.77
CA TRP A 367 -19.15 -2.52 -8.57
C TRP A 367 -20.52 -2.80 -7.97
N HIS A 368 -21.08 -3.96 -8.27
CA HIS A 368 -22.15 -4.56 -7.50
C HIS A 368 -21.57 -5.40 -6.36
N LEU A 369 -22.11 -5.25 -5.14
CA LEU A 369 -21.71 -6.01 -3.95
C LEU A 369 -22.86 -6.87 -3.45
N ALA A 370 -22.61 -8.17 -3.27
CA ALA A 370 -23.47 -9.09 -2.52
C ALA A 370 -22.70 -9.79 -1.39
N GLY A 371 -23.39 -10.07 -0.28
CA GLY A 371 -22.82 -10.66 0.94
C GLY A 371 -23.02 -9.77 2.17
N PRO A 372 -22.43 -10.13 3.33
CA PRO A 372 -21.56 -11.29 3.56
C PRO A 372 -22.32 -12.64 3.52
N LEU A 373 -21.64 -13.70 3.08
CA LEU A 373 -22.11 -15.09 3.18
C LEU A 373 -21.19 -15.89 4.10
N PRO A 374 -21.72 -16.69 5.05
CA PRO A 374 -20.90 -17.52 5.91
C PRO A 374 -20.21 -18.63 5.12
N LEU A 375 -18.92 -18.84 5.38
CA LEU A 375 -18.09 -19.87 4.75
C LEU A 375 -17.92 -21.12 5.62
N GLY A 376 -18.37 -21.07 6.88
CA GLY A 376 -18.17 -22.17 7.83
C GLY A 376 -16.74 -22.28 8.33
N GLU A 377 -16.37 -23.45 8.83
CA GLU A 377 -15.09 -23.66 9.51
C GLU A 377 -13.89 -23.67 8.53
N LEU A 378 -12.78 -23.10 9.01
CA LEU A 378 -11.47 -23.13 8.36
C LEU A 378 -10.53 -23.97 9.23
N ASP A 379 -9.92 -24.99 8.63
CA ASP A 379 -8.76 -25.68 9.19
C ASP A 379 -7.47 -25.04 8.65
N PRO A 380 -6.78 -24.20 9.44
CA PRO A 380 -5.58 -23.52 8.98
C PRO A 380 -4.40 -24.47 8.72
N THR A 381 -4.42 -25.67 9.30
CA THR A 381 -3.31 -26.65 9.17
C THR A 381 -3.25 -27.26 7.77
N LEU A 382 -4.38 -27.31 7.07
CA LEU A 382 -4.50 -27.87 5.74
C LEU A 382 -4.42 -26.81 4.62
N LEU A 383 -4.51 -25.52 4.95
CA LEU A 383 -4.68 -24.46 3.96
C LEU A 383 -3.56 -24.42 2.92
N ALA A 384 -2.32 -24.70 3.33
CA ALA A 384 -1.15 -24.65 2.45
C ALA A 384 -1.07 -25.85 1.48
N THR A 385 -1.64 -27.00 1.83
CA THR A 385 -1.45 -28.27 1.08
C THR A 385 -2.74 -28.75 0.43
N GLU A 386 -3.88 -28.56 1.08
CA GLU A 386 -5.19 -29.06 0.66
C GLU A 386 -6.28 -27.98 0.87
N PRO A 387 -6.19 -26.81 0.20
CA PRO A 387 -7.04 -25.64 0.47
C PRO A 387 -8.54 -25.94 0.36
N ARG A 388 -8.95 -26.84 -0.54
CA ARG A 388 -10.35 -27.27 -0.68
C ARG A 388 -10.88 -28.05 0.51
N LYS A 389 -10.01 -28.82 1.19
CA LYS A 389 -10.35 -29.51 2.45
C LYS A 389 -10.26 -28.57 3.64
N ALA A 390 -9.27 -27.67 3.62
CA ALA A 390 -9.03 -26.68 4.65
C ALA A 390 -10.21 -25.72 4.81
N PHE A 391 -10.78 -25.25 3.69
CA PHE A 391 -11.87 -24.29 3.72
C PHE A 391 -12.97 -24.63 2.71
N PRO A 392 -13.79 -25.67 2.96
CA PRO A 392 -14.75 -26.16 1.98
C PRO A 392 -15.74 -25.09 1.49
N GLY A 393 -16.20 -24.20 2.38
CA GLY A 393 -17.13 -23.13 2.01
C GLY A 393 -16.55 -22.08 1.06
N LEU A 394 -15.22 -21.88 1.06
CA LEU A 394 -14.58 -21.02 0.06
C LEU A 394 -14.80 -21.56 -1.36
N PHE A 395 -14.83 -22.88 -1.53
CA PHE A 395 -14.97 -23.55 -2.83
C PHE A 395 -16.38 -24.07 -3.12
N ALA A 396 -17.31 -23.95 -2.16
CA ALA A 396 -18.69 -24.31 -2.37
C ALA A 396 -19.33 -23.34 -3.38
N PRO A 397 -19.99 -23.85 -4.45
CA PRO A 397 -20.64 -23.01 -5.43
C PRO A 397 -21.85 -22.31 -4.80
N THR A 398 -22.07 -21.05 -5.18
CA THR A 398 -23.29 -20.30 -4.88
C THR A 398 -23.99 -19.90 -6.18
N SER A 399 -25.01 -19.05 -6.11
CA SER A 399 -25.59 -18.39 -7.29
C SER A 399 -24.89 -17.08 -7.66
N LEU A 400 -24.03 -16.54 -6.79
CA LEU A 400 -23.45 -15.21 -6.92
C LEU A 400 -22.24 -15.16 -7.88
N GLU A 401 -21.61 -16.30 -8.18
CA GLU A 401 -20.48 -16.42 -9.12
C GLU A 401 -20.86 -16.01 -10.55
N GLY A 402 -22.15 -16.06 -10.89
CA GLY A 402 -22.69 -15.59 -12.19
C GLY A 402 -22.92 -14.08 -12.28
N GLY A 403 -22.73 -13.35 -11.17
CA GLY A 403 -23.00 -11.92 -11.06
C GLY A 403 -24.49 -11.59 -10.93
N PRO A 404 -24.83 -10.29 -10.86
CA PRO A 404 -26.21 -9.83 -10.67
C PRO A 404 -27.12 -10.25 -11.83
N GLN A 405 -28.35 -10.62 -11.46
CA GLN A 405 -29.47 -10.70 -12.40
C GLN A 405 -30.33 -9.44 -12.27
N SER A 406 -31.08 -9.11 -13.32
CA SER A 406 -31.94 -7.92 -13.30
C SER A 406 -32.93 -7.99 -12.14
N GLY A 407 -32.93 -6.96 -11.28
CA GLY A 407 -33.83 -6.87 -10.13
C GLY A 407 -33.44 -7.76 -8.95
N ASP A 408 -32.25 -8.36 -8.93
CA ASP A 408 -31.77 -9.15 -7.78
C ASP A 408 -31.45 -8.22 -6.58
N PRO A 409 -32.25 -8.27 -5.50
CA PRO A 409 -32.07 -7.39 -4.35
C PRO A 409 -30.85 -7.73 -3.50
N ALA A 410 -30.14 -8.84 -3.79
CA ALA A 410 -28.93 -9.21 -3.08
C ALA A 410 -27.74 -8.27 -3.39
N TRP A 411 -27.83 -7.49 -4.47
CA TRP A 411 -26.75 -6.64 -4.94
C TRP A 411 -27.02 -5.17 -4.69
N ARG A 412 -25.99 -4.44 -4.26
CA ARG A 412 -25.99 -2.98 -4.15
C ARG A 412 -24.75 -2.39 -4.80
N ILE A 413 -24.87 -1.19 -5.35
CA ILE A 413 -23.74 -0.49 -5.94
C ILE A 413 -22.79 0.00 -4.85
N VAL A 414 -21.50 -0.27 -5.04
CA VAL A 414 -20.37 0.24 -4.25
C VAL A 414 -19.26 0.73 -5.19
N ARG A 415 -18.23 1.36 -4.62
CA ARG A 415 -17.11 1.89 -5.40
C ARG A 415 -15.77 1.44 -4.84
N ASP A 416 -14.82 1.20 -5.74
CA ASP A 416 -13.40 1.10 -5.38
C ASP A 416 -12.77 2.50 -5.24
N ASP A 417 -11.60 2.58 -4.61
CA ASP A 417 -10.81 3.80 -4.59
C ASP A 417 -9.97 3.96 -5.89
N LYS A 418 -9.21 5.06 -5.99
CA LYS A 418 -8.33 5.33 -7.14
C LYS A 418 -7.24 4.26 -7.38
N ASN A 419 -6.94 3.44 -6.36
CA ASN A 419 -5.96 2.36 -6.42
C ASN A 419 -6.61 1.00 -6.71
N GLY A 420 -7.94 0.95 -6.92
CA GLY A 420 -8.70 -0.28 -7.09
C GLY A 420 -8.99 -1.02 -5.79
N LEU A 421 -8.95 -0.32 -4.65
CA LEU A 421 -9.18 -0.91 -3.33
C LEU A 421 -10.67 -1.05 -3.02
N LEU A 422 -11.08 -2.29 -2.73
CA LEU A 422 -12.39 -2.67 -2.20
C LEU A 422 -12.25 -2.94 -0.69
N ASN A 423 -12.74 -2.03 0.15
CA ASN A 423 -12.65 -2.13 1.60
C ASN A 423 -13.88 -2.84 2.19
N GLY A 424 -13.79 -4.15 2.41
CA GLY A 424 -14.87 -4.96 2.97
C GLY A 424 -15.27 -4.53 4.39
N ASN A 425 -14.31 -4.12 5.23
CA ASN A 425 -14.59 -3.61 6.57
C ASN A 425 -15.51 -2.39 6.50
N ALA A 426 -15.15 -1.37 5.71
CA ALA A 426 -15.97 -0.17 5.59
C ALA A 426 -17.36 -0.44 5.01
N LEU A 427 -17.48 -1.42 4.11
CA LEU A 427 -18.73 -1.72 3.41
C LEU A 427 -19.69 -2.59 4.25
N MET A 428 -19.19 -3.52 5.05
CA MET A 428 -20.00 -4.58 5.68
C MET A 428 -19.63 -4.90 7.15
N GLY A 429 -18.65 -4.20 7.71
CA GLY A 429 -18.05 -4.55 9.00
C GLY A 429 -17.05 -5.69 8.88
N THR A 430 -16.39 -6.04 9.99
CA THR A 430 -15.56 -7.24 10.09
C THR A 430 -16.45 -8.46 10.19
N GLN A 431 -16.39 -9.32 9.18
CA GLN A 431 -17.17 -10.56 9.12
C GLN A 431 -16.21 -11.73 9.00
N ASP A 432 -15.90 -12.36 10.13
CA ASP A 432 -15.00 -13.51 10.17
C ASP A 432 -15.65 -14.72 9.50
N LEU A 433 -14.83 -15.55 8.84
CA LEU A 433 -15.28 -16.74 8.12
C LEU A 433 -16.43 -16.46 7.13
N ALA A 434 -16.32 -15.36 6.39
CA ALA A 434 -17.35 -14.91 5.45
C ALA A 434 -16.77 -14.54 4.08
N ALA A 435 -17.61 -14.56 3.05
CA ALA A 435 -17.30 -14.06 1.72
C ALA A 435 -18.26 -12.98 1.25
N ALA A 436 -17.76 -12.12 0.38
CA ALA A 436 -18.53 -11.16 -0.38
C ALA A 436 -18.14 -11.21 -1.85
N PHE A 437 -19.07 -10.83 -2.72
CA PHE A 437 -18.95 -10.92 -4.16
C PHE A 437 -19.02 -9.50 -4.73
N PHE A 438 -17.98 -9.10 -5.44
CA PHE A 438 -17.89 -7.84 -6.16
C PHE A 438 -17.99 -8.13 -7.65
N ALA A 439 -19.04 -7.65 -8.29
CA ALA A 439 -19.32 -7.92 -9.69
C ALA A 439 -19.29 -6.65 -10.53
N CYS A 440 -18.79 -6.77 -11.76
CA CYS A 440 -18.90 -5.73 -12.78
C CYS A 440 -18.95 -6.37 -14.17
N ALA A 441 -19.28 -5.59 -15.18
CA ALA A 441 -19.20 -5.97 -16.58
C ALA A 441 -18.00 -5.29 -17.26
N VAL A 442 -17.31 -6.02 -18.13
CA VAL A 442 -16.18 -5.56 -18.93
C VAL A 442 -16.53 -5.74 -20.41
N LYS A 443 -16.70 -4.63 -21.15
CA LYS A 443 -16.89 -4.67 -22.61
C LYS A 443 -15.53 -4.74 -23.28
N SER A 444 -15.31 -5.78 -24.08
CA SER A 444 -14.15 -5.90 -24.95
C SER A 444 -14.57 -5.66 -26.42
N PRO A 445 -13.79 -4.92 -27.22
CA PRO A 445 -14.12 -4.72 -28.63
C PRO A 445 -13.96 -6.00 -29.48
N ASP A 446 -13.10 -6.93 -29.03
CA ASP A 446 -12.83 -8.21 -29.69
C ASP A 446 -12.50 -9.28 -28.64
N ALA A 447 -12.37 -10.54 -29.09
CA ALA A 447 -11.90 -11.61 -28.24
C ALA A 447 -10.40 -11.44 -27.98
N ARG A 448 -10.01 -11.28 -26.71
CA ARG A 448 -8.62 -11.02 -26.31
C ARG A 448 -8.34 -11.55 -24.90
N THR A 449 -7.07 -11.83 -24.62
CA THR A 449 -6.61 -12.08 -23.25
C THR A 449 -5.97 -10.82 -22.70
N THR A 450 -6.44 -10.38 -21.54
CA THR A 450 -5.73 -9.41 -20.69
C THR A 450 -5.48 -10.02 -19.31
N HIS A 451 -4.87 -9.27 -18.40
CA HIS A 451 -4.69 -9.69 -17.01
C HIS A 451 -5.29 -8.65 -16.07
N ALA A 452 -5.85 -9.13 -14.96
CA ALA A 452 -6.01 -8.31 -13.78
C ALA A 452 -4.84 -8.53 -12.83
N VAL A 453 -4.51 -7.51 -12.04
CA VAL A 453 -3.67 -7.66 -10.86
C VAL A 453 -4.55 -7.64 -9.62
N LEU A 454 -4.46 -8.71 -8.82
CA LEU A 454 -5.27 -8.94 -7.65
C LEU A 454 -4.39 -9.10 -6.42
N TYR A 455 -4.72 -8.37 -5.36
CA TYR A 455 -4.28 -8.64 -4.00
C TYR A 455 -5.52 -8.79 -3.11
N ALA A 456 -5.47 -9.70 -2.15
CA ALA A 456 -6.48 -9.81 -1.12
C ALA A 456 -5.79 -9.97 0.23
N ASP A 457 -6.34 -9.34 1.26
CA ASP A 457 -5.77 -9.43 2.60
C ASP A 457 -5.76 -10.88 3.12
N ASN A 458 -6.83 -11.61 2.85
CA ASN A 458 -6.96 -13.02 3.19
C ASN A 458 -7.04 -13.87 1.92
N PHE A 459 -8.22 -14.00 1.32
CA PHE A 459 -8.42 -14.84 0.14
C PHE A 459 -9.27 -14.17 -0.93
N ALA A 460 -9.00 -14.47 -2.18
CA ALA A 460 -9.88 -14.11 -3.28
C ALA A 460 -9.86 -15.12 -4.44
N GLN A 461 -11.02 -15.25 -5.08
CA GLN A 461 -11.24 -16.00 -6.31
C GLN A 461 -11.88 -15.08 -7.36
N VAL A 462 -11.56 -15.32 -8.63
CA VAL A 462 -12.12 -14.56 -9.74
C VAL A 462 -12.92 -15.49 -10.64
N TYR A 463 -14.11 -15.05 -11.02
CA TYR A 463 -14.98 -15.71 -11.96
C TYR A 463 -15.19 -14.83 -13.17
N LEU A 464 -15.07 -15.42 -14.36
CA LEU A 464 -15.35 -14.77 -15.63
C LEU A 464 -16.46 -15.54 -16.34
N ASN A 465 -17.54 -14.84 -16.68
CA ASN A 465 -18.74 -15.42 -17.30
C ASN A 465 -19.27 -16.64 -16.53
N GLY A 466 -19.26 -16.55 -15.18
CA GLY A 466 -19.72 -17.61 -14.28
C GLY A 466 -18.75 -18.78 -14.08
N LYS A 467 -17.55 -18.72 -14.67
CA LYS A 467 -16.53 -19.79 -14.57
C LYS A 467 -15.35 -19.32 -13.73
N LEU A 468 -14.90 -20.17 -12.81
CA LEU A 468 -13.72 -19.91 -11.98
C LEU A 468 -12.46 -19.83 -12.86
N VAL A 469 -11.66 -18.77 -12.66
CA VAL A 469 -10.32 -18.65 -13.24
C VAL A 469 -9.33 -19.42 -12.37
N GLU A 470 -9.23 -20.74 -12.58
CA GLU A 470 -8.42 -21.62 -11.71
C GLU A 470 -6.91 -21.31 -11.72
N GLN A 471 -6.43 -20.67 -12.78
CA GLN A 471 -5.00 -20.39 -13.00
C GLN A 471 -4.44 -19.39 -11.99
N ALA A 472 -5.28 -18.55 -11.38
CA ALA A 472 -4.86 -17.47 -10.49
C ALA A 472 -5.82 -17.32 -9.30
N MET A 473 -5.48 -17.96 -8.18
CA MET A 473 -6.23 -17.82 -6.93
C MET A 473 -5.32 -17.20 -5.85
N ALA A 474 -5.83 -16.18 -5.16
CA ALA A 474 -5.16 -15.60 -3.99
C ALA A 474 -5.61 -16.39 -2.74
N ILE A 475 -4.99 -17.54 -2.47
CA ILE A 475 -5.40 -18.46 -1.39
C ILE A 475 -4.35 -18.66 -0.27
N GLY A 476 -3.27 -17.88 -0.26
CA GLY A 476 -2.35 -17.76 0.88
C GLY A 476 -2.68 -16.48 1.64
N ALA A 477 -2.71 -16.51 2.98
CA ALA A 477 -2.97 -15.32 3.80
C ALA A 477 -1.77 -15.04 4.73
N PRO A 478 -1.21 -13.80 4.76
CA PRO A 478 -1.48 -12.75 3.78
C PRO A 478 -0.94 -13.14 2.40
N GLY A 479 -1.73 -12.88 1.35
CA GLY A 479 -1.39 -13.30 0.00
C GLY A 479 -0.24 -12.51 -0.62
N GLY A 480 0.32 -13.05 -1.70
CA GLY A 480 1.05 -12.24 -2.68
C GLY A 480 0.07 -11.66 -3.70
N PHE A 481 0.53 -10.70 -4.51
CA PHE A 481 -0.23 -10.33 -5.71
C PHE A 481 -0.26 -11.50 -6.70
N VAL A 482 -1.36 -11.62 -7.42
CA VAL A 482 -1.51 -12.56 -8.53
C VAL A 482 -1.95 -11.83 -9.80
N TYR A 483 -1.43 -12.26 -10.95
CA TYR A 483 -1.92 -11.83 -12.25
C TYR A 483 -3.00 -12.81 -12.73
N VAL A 484 -4.25 -12.36 -12.70
CA VAL A 484 -5.41 -13.17 -13.10
C VAL A 484 -5.61 -13.07 -14.61
N PRO A 485 -5.43 -14.14 -15.38
CA PRO A 485 -5.68 -14.10 -16.82
C PRO A 485 -7.19 -13.99 -17.08
N LEU A 486 -7.57 -13.02 -17.90
CA LEU A 486 -8.95 -12.73 -18.30
C LEU A 486 -9.08 -12.93 -19.81
N GLY A 487 -9.58 -14.10 -20.21
CA GLY A 487 -9.93 -14.40 -21.61
C GLY A 487 -11.29 -13.80 -21.95
N LEU A 488 -11.30 -12.54 -22.37
CA LEU A 488 -12.51 -11.78 -22.69
C LEU A 488 -13.04 -12.20 -24.07
N GLU A 489 -14.35 -12.40 -24.17
CA GLU A 489 -15.08 -12.50 -25.43
C GLU A 489 -15.36 -11.09 -25.98
N ALA A 490 -15.61 -10.97 -27.28
CA ALA A 490 -16.09 -9.72 -27.85
C ALA A 490 -17.47 -9.35 -27.26
N GLY A 491 -17.66 -8.10 -26.85
CA GLY A 491 -18.86 -7.65 -26.15
C GLY A 491 -18.71 -7.69 -24.63
N TRP A 492 -19.84 -7.80 -23.93
CA TRP A 492 -19.89 -7.74 -22.47
C TRP A 492 -19.49 -9.06 -21.82
N ASN A 493 -18.52 -9.00 -20.91
CA ASN A 493 -18.10 -10.11 -20.07
C ASN A 493 -18.46 -9.81 -18.62
N ARG A 494 -18.96 -10.80 -17.89
CA ARG A 494 -19.29 -10.68 -16.45
C ARG A 494 -18.08 -11.09 -15.63
N LEU A 495 -17.59 -10.18 -14.81
CA LEU A 495 -16.48 -10.39 -13.90
C LEU A 495 -17.01 -10.38 -12.47
N VAL A 496 -16.62 -11.38 -11.66
CA VAL A 496 -16.94 -11.44 -10.24
C VAL A 496 -15.70 -11.77 -9.42
N VAL A 497 -15.42 -10.96 -8.40
CA VAL A 497 -14.37 -11.21 -7.40
C VAL A 497 -15.05 -11.66 -6.12
N LYS A 498 -14.83 -12.92 -5.73
CA LYS A 498 -15.22 -13.45 -4.42
C LYS A 498 -14.09 -13.16 -3.44
N LEU A 499 -14.28 -12.16 -2.57
CA LEU A 499 -13.38 -11.82 -1.47
C LEU A 499 -13.82 -12.61 -0.23
N ALA A 500 -12.91 -13.36 0.38
CA ALA A 500 -13.18 -14.13 1.59
C ALA A 500 -12.27 -13.69 2.73
N ASN A 501 -12.87 -13.51 3.90
CA ASN A 501 -12.24 -13.17 5.16
C ASN A 501 -12.17 -14.42 6.06
N ASN A 502 -11.00 -14.69 6.64
CA ASN A 502 -10.91 -15.63 7.75
C ASN A 502 -11.09 -14.94 9.10
N ARG A 503 -10.38 -13.82 9.32
CA ARG A 503 -10.42 -13.02 10.54
C ARG A 503 -9.93 -11.59 10.29
N GLY A 504 -10.59 -10.62 10.92
CA GLY A 504 -10.07 -9.26 11.04
C GLY A 504 -10.34 -8.36 9.82
N ASP A 505 -9.28 -7.86 9.19
CA ASP A 505 -9.42 -6.95 8.05
C ASP A 505 -9.66 -7.76 6.77
N TRP A 506 -10.50 -7.26 5.87
CA TRP A 506 -10.78 -7.90 4.60
C TRP A 506 -10.97 -6.86 3.50
N PHE A 507 -9.92 -6.71 2.70
CA PHE A 507 -9.91 -5.85 1.53
C PHE A 507 -9.29 -6.57 0.35
N ALA A 508 -9.63 -6.10 -0.84
CA ALA A 508 -9.00 -6.54 -2.08
C ALA A 508 -8.55 -5.33 -2.89
N ARG A 509 -7.45 -5.47 -3.62
CA ARG A 509 -7.04 -4.53 -4.66
C ARG A 509 -7.18 -5.22 -6.00
N PHE A 510 -7.91 -4.60 -6.92
CA PHE A 510 -8.20 -5.18 -8.23
C PHE A 510 -8.07 -4.12 -9.33
N LEU A 511 -7.17 -4.35 -10.27
CA LEU A 511 -6.97 -3.49 -11.45
C LEU A 511 -6.89 -4.36 -12.70
N ILE A 512 -7.41 -3.87 -13.82
CA ILE A 512 -7.33 -4.56 -15.13
C ILE A 512 -6.30 -3.85 -16.01
N ALA A 513 -5.43 -4.62 -16.66
CA ALA A 513 -4.54 -4.09 -17.69
C ALA A 513 -5.33 -3.74 -18.97
N ASP A 514 -5.21 -2.50 -19.42
CA ASP A 514 -5.84 -2.00 -20.63
C ASP A 514 -4.89 -0.99 -21.33
N PRO A 515 -3.80 -1.48 -21.92
CA PRO A 515 -2.76 -0.64 -22.52
C PRO A 515 -3.29 0.22 -23.69
N GLU A 516 -4.34 -0.24 -24.37
CA GLU A 516 -4.97 0.44 -25.51
C GLU A 516 -6.12 1.35 -25.11
N LYS A 517 -6.52 1.36 -23.83
CA LYS A 517 -7.72 2.04 -23.33
C LYS A 517 -9.00 1.65 -24.08
N ALA A 518 -9.09 0.37 -24.46
CA ALA A 518 -10.17 -0.15 -25.29
C ALA A 518 -11.31 -0.78 -24.47
N LEU A 519 -11.09 -1.06 -23.19
CA LEU A 519 -12.09 -1.70 -22.34
C LEU A 519 -13.06 -0.66 -21.74
N VAL A 520 -14.33 -1.04 -21.64
CA VAL A 520 -15.37 -0.28 -20.95
C VAL A 520 -15.82 -1.06 -19.71
N PHE A 521 -15.90 -0.39 -18.57
CA PHE A 521 -16.38 -0.96 -17.31
C PHE A 521 -17.76 -0.39 -16.97
N ALA A 522 -18.67 -1.25 -16.52
CA ALA A 522 -19.98 -0.84 -16.04
C ALA A 522 -20.45 -1.80 -14.94
N ALA A 523 -21.03 -1.29 -13.85
CA ALA A 523 -21.75 -2.12 -12.91
C ALA A 523 -23.05 -2.65 -13.53
N ASP A 524 -23.79 -1.77 -14.22
CA ASP A 524 -25.01 -2.10 -14.97
C ASP A 524 -24.78 -1.88 -16.48
N PRO A 525 -24.35 -2.90 -17.24
CA PRO A 525 -24.19 -2.78 -18.68
C PRO A 525 -25.55 -2.60 -19.35
N GLN A 526 -25.68 -1.56 -20.18
CA GLN A 526 -26.74 -1.48 -21.18
C GLN A 526 -26.20 -2.05 -22.50
N ASP A 527 -27.07 -2.70 -23.27
CA ASP A 527 -26.72 -3.29 -24.57
C ASP A 527 -26.26 -2.25 -25.60
#